data_AF-A0A4Q7ZJW8-F1
#
_entry.id   AF-A0A4Q7ZJW8-F1
#
_cell.length_a   1.000
_cell.length_b   1.000
_cell.length_c   1.000
_cell.angle_alpha   90.00
_cell.angle_beta   90.00
_cell.angle_gamma   90.00
#
_symmetry.space_group_name_H-M   'P 1'
#
loop_
_entity.id
_entity.type
_entity.pdbx_description
1 polymer ?
#
loop_
_entity_poly.entity_id
_entity_poly.type
_entity_poly.pdbx_seq_one_letter_code
_entity_poly.pdbx_strand_id
1 'polypeptide(L)'
;MSDLGHERLVDRLLAHLERHSDDERLREMASGIRQGNASAAESLRASYYADALYPGLDGFAGWYQQLSESERAAHADQCRKVLDDLNEADTADRR
;
A
#
# COMPACT_ATOMS: atom_id res chain seq x y z
N MET A 1 5.68 -0.22 19.23
CA MET A 1 4.22 -0.18 19.01
C MET A 1 4.02 -0.59 17.56
N SER A 2 3.34 -1.71 17.30
CA SER A 2 2.98 -2.06 15.91
C SER A 2 2.03 -0.98 15.42
N ASP A 3 2.30 -0.43 14.25
CA ASP A 3 1.56 0.69 13.70
C ASP A 3 0.31 0.13 12.98
N LEU A 4 -0.75 -0.13 13.76
CA LEU A 4 -1.99 -0.78 13.32
C LEU A 4 -2.61 -0.09 12.08
N GLY A 5 -2.46 1.23 11.98
CA GLY A 5 -2.89 2.03 10.84
C GLY A 5 -2.15 1.67 9.57
N HIS A 6 -0.84 1.40 9.67
CA HIS A 6 -0.06 0.89 8.54
C HIS A 6 -0.50 -0.51 8.13
N GLU A 7 -0.75 -1.42 9.08
CA GLU A 7 -1.23 -2.77 8.75
C GLU A 7 -2.58 -2.72 8.01
N ARG A 8 -3.51 -1.86 8.45
CA ARG A 8 -4.80 -1.63 7.78
C ARG A 8 -4.66 -0.98 6.41
N LEU A 9 -3.77 -0.01 6.29
CA LEU A 9 -3.49 0.62 5.00
C LEU A 9 -2.97 -0.42 4.01
N VAL A 10 -2.02 -1.25 4.44
CA VAL A 10 -1.49 -2.36 3.62
C VAL A 10 -2.59 -3.34 3.26
N ASP A 11 -3.43 -3.77 4.20
CA ASP A 11 -4.54 -4.69 3.90
C ASP A 11 -5.53 -4.09 2.87
N ARG A 12 -5.88 -2.80 3.01
CA ARG A 12 -6.75 -2.09 2.06
C ARG A 12 -6.10 -1.95 0.68
N LEU A 13 -4.81 -1.66 0.61
CA LEU A 13 -4.07 -1.59 -0.65
C LEU A 13 -4.04 -2.95 -1.34
N LEU A 14 -3.79 -4.02 -0.59
CA LEU A 14 -3.84 -5.39 -1.12
C LEU A 14 -5.28 -5.75 -1.56
N ALA A 15 -6.31 -5.39 -0.79
CA ALA A 15 -7.70 -5.60 -1.20
C ALA A 15 -8.03 -4.89 -2.51
N HIS A 16 -7.50 -3.67 -2.68
CA HIS A 16 -7.70 -2.88 -3.87
C HIS A 16 -6.99 -3.52 -5.07
N LEU A 17 -5.73 -3.92 -4.92
CA LEU A 17 -4.98 -4.62 -5.96
C LEU A 17 -5.66 -5.93 -6.38
N GLU A 18 -6.12 -6.72 -5.42
CA GLU A 18 -6.83 -7.99 -5.66
C GLU A 18 -8.11 -7.79 -6.51
N ARG A 19 -8.86 -6.71 -6.24
CA ARG A 19 -10.17 -6.47 -6.89
C ARG A 19 -10.10 -5.67 -8.18
N HIS A 20 -9.14 -4.75 -8.29
CA HIS A 20 -9.15 -3.70 -9.32
C HIS A 20 -7.91 -3.67 -10.21
N SER A 21 -6.88 -4.47 -9.94
CA SER A 21 -5.73 -4.50 -10.85
C SER A 21 -6.09 -5.18 -12.16
N ASP A 22 -5.70 -4.59 -13.29
CA ASP A 22 -5.80 -5.20 -14.61
C ASP A 22 -4.74 -6.31 -14.81
N ASP A 23 -3.63 -6.24 -14.09
CA ASP A 23 -2.55 -7.24 -14.15
C ASP A 23 -2.86 -8.43 -13.23
N GLU A 24 -3.00 -9.62 -13.82
CA GLU A 24 -3.28 -10.87 -13.11
C GLU A 24 -2.24 -11.18 -12.02
N ARG A 25 -0.98 -10.86 -12.29
CA ARG A 25 0.13 -11.13 -11.36
C ARG A 25 -0.02 -10.30 -10.09
N LEU A 26 -0.50 -9.06 -10.20
CA LEU A 26 -0.75 -8.21 -9.05
C LEU A 26 -1.96 -8.69 -8.24
N ARG A 27 -3.00 -9.22 -8.90
CA ARG A 27 -4.14 -9.84 -8.22
C ARG A 27 -3.71 -11.10 -7.45
N GLU A 28 -2.95 -11.98 -8.10
CA GLU A 28 -2.39 -13.20 -7.48
C GLU A 28 -1.49 -12.87 -6.29
N MET A 29 -0.59 -11.91 -6.46
CA MET A 29 0.30 -11.43 -5.39
C MET A 29 -0.51 -10.93 -4.18
N ALA A 30 -1.49 -10.05 -4.43
CA ALA A 30 -2.31 -9.47 -3.37
C ALA A 30 -3.13 -10.53 -2.63
N SER A 31 -3.71 -11.49 -3.34
CA SER A 31 -4.45 -12.60 -2.74
C SER A 31 -3.52 -13.53 -1.94
N GLY A 32 -2.34 -13.86 -2.46
CA GLY A 32 -1.35 -14.69 -1.78
C GLY A 32 -0.86 -14.08 -0.46
N ILE A 33 -0.65 -12.76 -0.44
CA ILE A 33 -0.26 -12.03 0.79
C ILE A 33 -1.43 -12.01 1.79
N ARG A 34 -2.65 -11.67 1.34
CA ARG A 34 -3.84 -11.59 2.22
C ARG A 34 -4.21 -12.94 2.83
N GLN A 35 -3.97 -14.04 2.12
CA GLN A 35 -4.21 -15.41 2.60
C GLN A 35 -3.10 -15.94 3.52
N GLY A 36 -1.96 -15.24 3.63
CA GLY A 36 -0.80 -15.70 4.41
C GLY A 36 0.02 -16.79 3.73
N ASN A 37 -0.17 -17.01 2.42
CA ASN A 37 0.58 -17.99 1.64
C ASN A 37 2.00 -17.49 1.30
N ALA A 38 2.20 -16.18 1.30
CA ALA A 38 3.49 -15.52 1.14
C ALA A 38 3.53 -14.21 1.93
N SER A 39 4.70 -13.80 2.41
CA SER A 39 4.86 -12.46 2.94
C SER A 39 4.97 -11.43 1.82
N ALA A 40 4.69 -10.16 2.15
CA ALA A 40 4.92 -9.05 1.22
C ALA A 40 6.40 -8.96 0.79
N ALA A 41 7.32 -9.20 1.72
CA ALA A 41 8.76 -9.16 1.44
C ALA A 41 9.21 -10.27 0.47
N GLU A 42 8.68 -11.48 0.61
CA GLU A 42 8.95 -12.59 -0.32
C GLU A 42 8.34 -12.33 -1.69
N SER A 43 7.11 -11.83 -1.72
CA SER A 43 6.40 -11.50 -2.96
C SER A 43 7.13 -10.41 -3.76
N LEU A 44 7.64 -9.37 -3.09
CA LEU A 44 8.41 -8.30 -3.74
C LEU A 44 9.79 -8.76 -4.24
N ARG A 45 10.36 -9.84 -3.68
CA ARG A 45 11.62 -10.42 -4.15
C ARG A 45 11.42 -11.37 -5.33
N ALA A 46 10.21 -11.85 -5.57
CA ALA A 46 9.91 -12.67 -6.72
C ALA A 46 9.91 -11.79 -7.98
N SER A 47 10.81 -12.10 -8.92
CA SER A 47 10.93 -11.35 -10.19
C SER A 47 9.60 -11.27 -10.95
N TYR A 48 8.80 -12.33 -10.89
CA TYR A 48 7.47 -12.41 -11.50
C TYR A 48 6.53 -11.27 -11.10
N TYR A 49 6.52 -10.88 -9.81
CA TYR A 49 5.68 -9.79 -9.31
C TYR A 49 6.38 -8.44 -9.37
N ALA A 50 7.72 -8.41 -9.25
CA ALA A 50 8.51 -7.19 -9.37
C ALA A 50 8.29 -6.50 -10.73
N ASP A 51 8.27 -7.26 -11.81
CA ASP A 51 8.03 -6.75 -13.17
C ASP A 51 6.62 -6.14 -13.33
N ALA A 52 5.65 -6.65 -12.58
CA ALA A 52 4.27 -6.13 -12.59
C ALA A 52 4.13 -4.86 -11.75
N LEU A 53 4.88 -4.75 -10.64
CA LEU A 53 4.84 -3.58 -9.76
C LEU A 53 5.62 -2.38 -10.32
N TYR A 54 6.73 -2.66 -10.99
CA TYR A 54 7.72 -1.65 -11.34
C TYR A 54 7.15 -0.45 -12.13
N PRO A 55 6.28 -0.62 -13.14
CA PRO A 55 5.72 0.51 -13.88
C PRO A 55 4.92 1.48 -12.99
N GLY A 56 4.18 0.95 -12.01
CA GLY A 56 3.42 1.78 -11.07
C GLY A 56 4.33 2.53 -10.09
N LEU A 57 5.39 1.86 -9.62
CA LEU A 57 6.39 2.48 -8.74
C LEU A 57 7.19 3.57 -9.45
N ASP A 58 7.57 3.34 -10.71
CA ASP A 58 8.28 4.32 -11.53
C ASP A 58 7.38 5.54 -11.81
N GLY A 59 6.11 5.31 -12.15
CA GLY A 59 5.13 6.39 -12.32
C GLY A 59 4.93 7.23 -11.05
N PHE A 60 4.81 6.59 -9.89
CA PHE A 60 4.73 7.28 -8.60
C PHE A 60 6.01 8.07 -8.30
N ALA A 61 7.20 7.47 -8.49
CA ALA A 61 8.48 8.11 -8.25
C ALA A 61 8.66 9.34 -9.16
N GLY A 62 8.32 9.22 -10.44
CA GLY A 62 8.36 10.31 -11.41
C GLY A 62 7.45 11.47 -11.02
N TRP A 63 6.19 11.19 -10.66
CA TRP A 63 5.26 12.19 -10.14
C TRP A 63 5.82 12.86 -8.86
N TYR A 64 6.27 12.07 -7.89
CA TYR A 64 6.76 12.58 -6.62
C TYR A 64 8.00 13.48 -6.77
N GLN A 65 8.87 13.17 -7.72
CA GLN A 65 10.06 13.98 -8.02
C GLN A 65 9.71 15.36 -8.59
N GLN A 66 8.58 15.50 -9.28
CA GLN A 66 8.13 16.77 -9.87
C GLN A 66 7.54 17.73 -8.83
N LEU A 67 7.15 17.24 -7.66
CA LEU A 67 6.61 18.06 -6.57
C LEU A 67 7.70 18.91 -5.93
N SER A 68 7.36 20.17 -5.64
CA SER A 68 8.13 21.05 -4.77
C SER A 68 8.22 20.50 -3.35
N GLU A 69 9.17 20.99 -2.56
CA GLU A 69 9.31 20.61 -1.15
C GLU A 69 8.03 20.89 -0.34
N SER A 70 7.40 22.04 -0.58
CA SER A 70 6.12 22.40 0.06
C SER A 70 4.97 21.46 -0.32
N GLU A 71 4.91 21.01 -1.57
CA GLU A 71 3.87 20.07 -2.01
C GLU A 71 4.11 18.68 -1.43
N ARG A 72 5.37 18.22 -1.39
CA ARG A 72 5.73 16.96 -0.73
C ARG A 72 5.37 16.97 0.74
N ALA A 73 5.60 18.08 1.45
CA ALA A 73 5.22 18.24 2.85
C ALA A 73 3.69 18.19 3.03
N ALA A 74 2.93 18.90 2.17
CA ALA A 74 1.47 18.88 2.21
C ALA A 74 0.91 17.47 1.96
N HIS A 75 1.47 16.73 0.99
CA HIS A 75 1.08 15.35 0.73
C HIS A 75 1.45 14.40 1.88
N ALA A 76 2.63 14.57 2.49
CA ALA A 76 3.03 13.77 3.66
C ALA A 76 2.07 13.99 4.85
N ASP A 77 1.65 15.23 5.09
CA ASP A 77 0.68 15.54 6.15
C ASP A 77 -0.72 14.98 5.85
N GLN A 78 -1.14 14.98 4.58
CA GLN A 78 -2.38 14.32 4.17
C GLN A 78 -2.31 12.80 4.40
N CYS A 79 -1.21 12.15 4.03
CA CYS A 79 -1.01 10.72 4.28
C CYS A 79 -1.02 10.39 5.77
N ARG A 80 -0.41 11.25 6.61
CA ARG A 80 -0.40 11.06 8.06
C ARG A 80 -1.81 11.11 8.66
N LYS A 81 -2.63 12.08 8.25
CA LYS A 81 -4.04 12.16 8.68
C LYS A 81 -4.83 10.90 8.32
N VAL A 82 -4.64 10.36 7.12
CA VAL A 82 -5.30 9.11 6.72
C VAL A 82 -4.88 7.94 7.63
N LEU A 83 -3.60 7.85 8.00
CA LEU A 83 -3.12 6.82 8.93
C LEU A 83 -3.70 7.00 10.34
N ASP A 84 -3.79 8.24 10.82
CA ASP A 84 -4.38 8.58 12.12
C ASP A 84 -5.88 8.21 12.15
N ASP A 85 -6.64 8.58 11.12
CA ASP A 85 -8.07 8.24 11.00
C ASP A 85 -8.30 6.71 11.00
N LEU A 86 -7.42 5.95 10.33
CA LEU A 86 -7.48 4.49 10.31
C LEU A 86 -7.19 3.86 11.67
N ASN A 87 -6.33 4.50 12.48
CA ASN A 87 -6.04 4.10 13.86
C ASN A 87 -7.21 4.41 14.80
N GLU A 88 -7.82 5.59 14.67
CA GLU A 88 -8.92 6.03 15.54
C GLU A 88 -10.21 5.23 15.35
N ALA A 89 -10.57 4.90 14.09
CA ALA A 89 -11.75 4.11 13.78
C ALA A 89 -11.77 2.72 14.46
N ASP A 90 -10.60 2.13 14.74
CA ASP A 90 -10.49 0.86 15.48
C ASP A 90 -10.75 1.00 16.99
N THR A 91 -10.32 2.13 17.56
CA THR A 91 -10.49 2.38 19.01
C THR A 91 -11.96 2.62 19.35
N ALA A 92 -12.73 3.15 18.40
CA ALA A 92 -14.17 3.34 18.51
C ALA A 92 -14.96 2.03 18.37
N ASP A 93 -14.57 1.12 17.46
CA ASP A 93 -15.25 -0.18 17.24
C ASP A 93 -15.05 -1.20 18.38
N ARG A 94 -14.09 -0.97 19.29
CA ARG A 94 -13.79 -1.83 20.45
C ARG A 94 -14.41 -1.37 21.78
N ARG A 95 -15.18 -0.28 21.79
CA ARG A 95 -15.88 0.26 22.97
C ARG A 95 -17.37 -0.02 22.92
#